data_AF-A0A9X0C951-F1
#
_entry.id   AF-A0A9X0C951-F1
#
_cell.length_a   1.000
_cell.length_b   1.000
_cell.length_c   1.000
_cell.angle_alpha   90.00
_cell.angle_beta   90.00
_cell.angle_gamma   90.00
#
_symmetry.space_group_name_H-M   'P 1'
#
loop_
_entity.id
_entity.type
_entity.pdbx_description
1 polymer ?
#
loop_
_entity_poly.entity_id
_entity_poly.type
_entity_poly.pdbx_seq_one_letter_code
_entity_poly.pdbx_strand_id
1 'polypeptide(L)'
;MQALLDFIQILIPSQEDRLRSLESKVGEVLNVLGSRSEPGSQIPTESQIPPVTLSIPSSSIALPPWDEIFPIAELYLLYCDSQPLPLFCRDSFLSSLQAREADLLFAILALAFRFSYAHRNRADSTSLINGYAEVSRGLVMKRVSEGPVELSTLQCLCILSLVDFTNGNTHRSSIHSSLAMNLAQCANLGQEPRSSISTIVREERRRCFWSICLLKRLHGGDFPIPDMPQAGGPPYPRSPARPACFLSPGPSTVEVRRSDIQDEGIIAYVVMLSEVFARTARYVRLHGRPSNVPPWSPHSEYSKILALQMDLETRMPYIHRFKPANLADRSLEELQTHREYWSPWFLNQFMYHTSLCLLNHPLLLSLSLRNFRSTIPEIFLQHTSDLISSHTTWIIHFINCFEEKSFIVSDPLLGYSAAVVATIELQLSFTDDLTIREHKRERFAKCVKFVQTIGERWPHMARLAHRLQRLEDAVSATYQPDPGAQNQSLLIDLSRFWEILEYSSNSDTDSARRLFGKSLYAGSSSAGAEVSQTSPLPAPFRLSVQEEDIPNPRPQYLGSNAAFTSQDYPANPLLSPQQLTLSNDEFSILAANFFSQGQEFLRSGDNWESVGNF
;
A
#
# COMPACT_ATOMS: atom_id res chain seq x y z
N MET A 1 -42.18 57.29 -0.72
CA MET A 1 -42.37 57.21 0.75
C MET A 1 -43.55 56.31 1.13
N GLN A 2 -44.69 56.35 0.42
CA GLN A 2 -45.80 55.40 0.64
C GLN A 2 -45.45 53.93 0.30
N ALA A 3 -44.70 53.68 -0.79
CA ALA A 3 -44.27 52.34 -1.17
C ALA A 3 -43.28 51.66 -0.19
N LEU A 4 -42.64 52.43 0.70
CA LEU A 4 -41.72 51.90 1.72
C LEU A 4 -42.46 51.51 3.00
N LEU A 5 -43.61 52.13 3.27
CA LEU A 5 -44.50 51.78 4.37
C LEU A 5 -45.29 50.50 4.05
N ASP A 6 -45.75 50.34 2.80
CA ASP A 6 -46.47 49.14 2.37
C ASP A 6 -45.58 47.88 2.38
N PHE A 7 -44.27 48.02 2.12
CA PHE A 7 -43.32 46.91 2.17
C PHE A 7 -42.99 46.47 3.61
N ILE A 8 -42.99 47.40 4.56
CA ILE A 8 -42.78 47.11 6.00
C ILE A 8 -44.04 46.49 6.61
N GLN A 9 -45.24 46.89 6.17
CA GLN A 9 -46.52 46.33 6.62
C GLN A 9 -46.72 44.85 6.24
N ILE A 10 -46.06 44.39 5.15
CA ILE A 10 -46.13 43.00 4.66
C ILE A 10 -45.07 42.10 5.33
N LEU A 11 -43.94 42.66 5.75
CA LEU A 11 -42.84 41.88 6.34
C LEU A 11 -43.11 41.47 7.80
N ILE A 12 -43.80 42.32 8.56
CA ILE A 12 -44.04 42.13 10.01
C ILE A 12 -44.95 40.93 10.31
N PRO A 13 -46.12 40.74 9.64
CA PRO A 13 -46.97 39.57 9.91
C PRO A 13 -46.28 38.24 9.58
N SER A 14 -45.47 38.21 8.51
CA SER A 14 -44.79 36.98 8.09
C SER A 14 -43.63 36.57 9.01
N GLN A 15 -43.03 37.53 9.73
CA GLN A 15 -42.02 37.22 10.73
C GLN A 15 -42.64 36.81 12.07
N GLU A 16 -43.76 37.40 12.47
CA GLU A 16 -44.50 36.98 13.67
C GLU A 16 -45.08 35.56 13.52
N ASP A 17 -45.62 35.20 12.36
CA ASP A 17 -46.11 33.84 12.09
C ASP A 17 -44.98 32.80 12.08
N ARG A 18 -43.80 33.18 11.56
CA ARG A 18 -42.59 32.34 11.61
C ARG A 18 -42.05 32.21 13.03
N LEU A 19 -42.11 33.26 13.84
CA LEU A 19 -41.68 33.21 15.24
C LEU A 19 -42.62 32.33 16.07
N ARG A 20 -43.95 32.49 15.91
CA ARG A 20 -44.96 31.64 16.57
C ARG A 20 -44.85 30.18 16.16
N SER A 21 -44.55 29.90 14.89
CA SER A 21 -44.28 28.54 14.41
C SER A 21 -43.00 27.95 15.02
N LEU A 22 -41.95 28.77 15.19
CA LEU A 22 -40.72 28.34 15.86
C LEU A 22 -40.94 28.12 17.36
N GLU A 23 -41.66 29.01 18.04
CA GLU A 23 -42.00 28.90 19.46
C GLU A 23 -42.89 27.68 19.74
N SER A 24 -43.85 27.37 18.86
CA SER A 24 -44.66 26.15 18.94
C SER A 24 -43.79 24.89 18.80
N LYS A 25 -42.82 24.88 17.87
CA LYS A 25 -41.91 23.75 17.67
C LYS A 25 -40.91 23.59 18.81
N VAL A 26 -40.43 24.69 19.40
CA VAL A 26 -39.59 24.67 20.60
C VAL A 26 -40.38 24.20 21.83
N GLY A 27 -41.67 24.56 21.93
CA GLY A 27 -42.59 24.06 22.94
C GLY A 27 -42.84 22.55 22.85
N GLU A 28 -42.97 22.01 21.63
CA GLU A 28 -43.05 20.55 21.41
C GLU A 28 -41.74 19.84 21.81
N VAL A 29 -40.59 20.40 21.45
CA VAL A 29 -39.27 19.84 21.81
C VAL A 29 -39.02 19.90 23.32
N LEU A 30 -39.45 20.98 23.98
CA LEU A 30 -39.39 21.10 25.44
C LEU A 30 -40.39 20.20 26.17
N ASN A 31 -41.56 19.91 25.61
CA ASN A 31 -42.49 18.92 26.16
C ASN A 31 -41.96 17.49 26.01
N VAL A 32 -41.26 17.18 24.91
CA VAL A 32 -40.59 15.89 24.72
C VAL A 32 -39.40 15.74 25.69
N LEU A 33 -38.64 16.81 25.94
CA LEU A 33 -37.52 16.82 26.88
C LEU A 33 -37.96 16.91 28.36
N GLY A 34 -39.09 17.55 28.65
CA GLY A 34 -39.67 17.71 29.99
C GLY A 34 -40.46 16.49 30.48
N SER A 35 -40.73 15.52 29.61
CA SER A 35 -41.30 14.22 30.00
C SER A 35 -40.28 13.24 30.60
N ARG A 36 -38.99 13.63 30.65
CA ARG A 36 -37.92 12.86 31.30
C ARG A 36 -37.31 13.66 32.44
N SER A 37 -37.47 13.13 33.66
CA SER A 37 -36.85 13.46 34.97
C SER A 37 -37.70 14.43 35.83
N GLU A 38 -38.16 14.19 37.08
CA GLU A 38 -37.92 13.26 38.22
C GLU A 38 -39.00 13.55 39.33
N PRO A 39 -39.04 12.98 40.57
CA PRO A 39 -38.54 11.71 41.15
C PRO A 39 -39.64 10.91 41.91
N GLY A 40 -39.43 9.60 42.09
CA GLY A 40 -40.26 8.78 42.98
C GLY A 40 -39.52 7.54 43.48
N SER A 41 -39.04 7.62 44.72
CA SER A 41 -38.27 6.61 45.46
C SER A 41 -38.87 5.21 45.37
N GLN A 42 -38.28 4.31 44.59
CA GLN A 42 -38.22 2.88 44.90
C GLN A 42 -36.89 2.33 44.37
N ILE A 43 -36.14 1.69 45.27
CA ILE A 43 -34.92 0.94 44.98
C ILE A 43 -35.32 -0.37 44.29
N PRO A 44 -34.72 -0.71 43.13
CA PRO A 44 -34.49 -2.11 42.82
C PRO A 44 -33.03 -2.32 42.41
N THR A 45 -32.36 -3.05 43.29
CA THR A 45 -31.35 -4.07 43.03
C THR A 45 -30.49 -3.90 41.77
N GLU A 46 -29.28 -3.42 42.05
CA GLU A 46 -28.06 -3.49 41.24
C GLU A 46 -28.01 -4.81 40.44
N SER A 47 -28.41 -4.73 39.16
CA SER A 47 -28.13 -5.79 38.20
C SER A 47 -26.66 -5.67 37.85
N GLN A 48 -25.82 -6.38 38.61
CA GLN A 48 -24.41 -6.55 38.35
C GLN A 48 -24.23 -7.05 36.91
N ILE A 49 -23.93 -6.12 36.00
CA ILE A 49 -23.29 -6.44 34.75
C ILE A 49 -21.95 -7.07 35.18
N PRO A 50 -21.64 -8.33 34.79
CA PRO A 50 -20.40 -8.92 35.21
C PRO A 50 -19.29 -8.00 34.72
N PRO A 51 -18.31 -7.64 35.59
CA PRO A 51 -17.16 -6.92 35.11
C PRO A 51 -16.62 -7.73 33.95
N VAL A 52 -16.32 -7.06 32.84
CA VAL A 52 -15.39 -7.61 31.85
C VAL A 52 -14.12 -7.81 32.64
N THR A 53 -13.99 -9.01 33.22
CA THR A 53 -12.77 -9.53 33.75
C THR A 53 -11.89 -9.52 32.53
N LEU A 54 -10.92 -8.60 32.53
CA LEU A 54 -9.64 -8.88 31.91
C LEU A 54 -9.16 -10.14 32.61
N SER A 55 -9.61 -11.30 32.12
CA SER A 55 -8.95 -12.56 32.34
C SER A 55 -7.60 -12.39 31.67
N ILE A 56 -6.66 -11.81 32.42
CA ILE A 56 -5.25 -12.00 32.19
C ILE A 56 -5.11 -13.52 32.31
N PRO A 57 -4.86 -14.27 31.22
CA PRO A 57 -4.34 -15.60 31.39
C PRO A 57 -2.91 -15.34 31.86
N SER A 58 -2.72 -15.24 33.18
CA SER A 58 -1.42 -15.39 33.81
C SER A 58 -1.01 -16.87 33.74
N SER A 59 -1.17 -17.51 32.59
CA SER A 59 -0.31 -18.62 32.23
C SER A 59 1.04 -17.96 31.95
N SER A 60 1.97 -18.04 32.91
CA SER A 60 3.34 -17.65 32.67
C SER A 60 3.87 -18.55 31.56
N ILE A 61 3.79 -18.08 30.31
CA ILE A 61 4.31 -18.80 29.16
C ILE A 61 5.82 -18.89 29.38
N ALA A 62 6.28 -20.10 29.70
CA ALA A 62 7.70 -20.38 29.84
C ALA A 62 8.33 -20.49 28.44
N LEU A 63 9.64 -20.32 28.38
CA LEU A 63 10.37 -20.68 27.17
C LEU A 63 10.22 -22.19 26.94
N PRO A 64 9.88 -22.61 25.70
CA PRO A 64 9.78 -24.02 25.39
C PRO A 64 11.15 -24.70 25.45
N PRO A 65 11.18 -26.05 25.53
CA PRO A 65 12.41 -26.82 25.45
C PRO A 65 13.25 -26.48 24.20
N TRP A 66 14.58 -26.63 24.28
CA TRP A 66 15.49 -26.26 23.19
C TRP A 66 15.25 -27.06 21.89
N ASP A 67 14.82 -28.31 22.01
CA ASP A 67 14.40 -29.17 20.90
C ASP A 67 13.21 -28.62 20.12
N GLU A 68 12.38 -27.78 20.73
CA GLU A 68 11.32 -27.03 20.04
C GLU A 68 11.81 -25.68 19.51
N ILE A 69 12.71 -24.99 20.24
CA ILE A 69 13.22 -23.68 19.85
C ILE A 69 14.07 -23.75 18.57
N PHE A 70 15.00 -24.71 18.47
CA PHE A 70 15.93 -24.80 17.35
C PHE A 70 15.22 -24.92 15.98
N PRO A 71 14.25 -25.83 15.79
CA PRO A 71 13.49 -25.91 14.54
C PRO A 71 12.74 -24.62 14.18
N ILE A 72 12.20 -23.90 15.17
CA ILE A 72 11.51 -22.63 14.93
C ILE A 72 12.52 -21.54 14.54
N ALA A 73 13.72 -21.54 15.12
CA ALA A 73 14.79 -20.63 14.75
C ALA A 73 15.33 -20.91 13.33
N GLU A 74 15.35 -22.16 12.89
CA GLU A 74 15.64 -22.50 11.49
C GLU A 74 14.58 -21.93 10.53
N LEU A 75 13.30 -22.03 10.91
CA LEU A 75 12.21 -21.39 10.16
C LEU A 75 12.35 -19.87 10.10
N TYR A 76 12.84 -19.23 11.16
CA TYR A 76 13.19 -17.80 11.15
C TYR A 76 14.21 -17.50 10.04
N LEU A 77 15.32 -18.25 9.99
CA LEU A 77 16.33 -18.06 8.95
C LEU A 77 15.80 -18.32 7.54
N LEU A 78 14.83 -19.23 7.38
CA LEU A 78 14.31 -19.62 6.08
C LEU A 78 13.26 -18.64 5.52
N TYR A 79 12.39 -18.12 6.38
CA TYR A 79 11.18 -17.38 5.98
C TYR A 79 11.09 -15.95 6.52
N CYS A 80 11.94 -15.55 7.48
CA CYS A 80 11.86 -14.22 8.10
C CYS A 80 13.13 -13.38 7.92
N ASP A 81 14.31 -14.02 7.92
CA ASP A 81 15.58 -13.32 7.72
C ASP A 81 15.61 -12.62 6.34
N SER A 82 16.01 -11.35 6.35
CA SER A 82 16.06 -10.47 5.17
C SER A 82 14.72 -10.35 4.40
N GLN A 83 13.59 -10.57 5.08
CA GLN A 83 12.22 -10.50 4.54
C GLN A 83 11.28 -9.70 5.46
N PRO A 84 11.46 -8.37 5.57
CA PRO A 84 12.47 -7.57 4.90
C PRO A 84 13.72 -7.29 5.76
N LEU A 85 13.79 -7.76 7.00
CA LEU A 85 14.78 -7.30 7.99
C LEU A 85 16.01 -8.21 8.10
N PRO A 86 17.21 -7.78 7.69
CA PRO A 86 18.45 -8.50 7.92
C PRO A 86 18.96 -8.19 9.34
N LEU A 87 18.49 -8.90 10.38
CA LEU A 87 18.82 -8.55 11.78
C LEU A 87 20.06 -9.25 12.33
N PHE A 88 20.33 -10.47 11.88
CA PHE A 88 21.34 -11.36 12.45
C PHE A 88 22.38 -11.79 11.43
N CYS A 89 23.55 -12.19 11.91
CA CYS A 89 24.55 -12.84 11.08
C CYS A 89 24.18 -14.32 10.90
N ARG A 90 23.69 -14.67 9.71
CA ARG A 90 23.16 -16.01 9.36
C ARG A 90 24.06 -17.16 9.82
N ASP A 91 25.36 -17.10 9.51
CA ASP A 91 26.34 -18.15 9.80
C ASP A 91 26.50 -18.45 11.31
N SER A 92 26.26 -17.45 12.16
CA SER A 92 26.44 -17.55 13.61
C SER A 92 25.13 -17.59 14.39
N PHE A 93 23.99 -17.47 13.70
CA PHE A 93 22.69 -17.29 14.34
C PHE A 93 22.32 -18.47 15.24
N LEU A 94 22.29 -19.69 14.69
CA LEU A 94 21.90 -20.89 15.44
C LEU A 94 22.90 -21.20 16.57
N SER A 95 24.21 -21.06 16.33
CA SER A 95 25.22 -21.31 17.35
C SER A 95 25.19 -20.30 18.51
N SER A 96 24.70 -19.08 18.25
CA SER A 96 24.58 -18.03 19.28
C SER A 96 23.26 -18.07 20.04
N LEU A 97 22.29 -18.90 19.62
CA LEU A 97 20.91 -18.86 20.10
C LEU A 97 20.77 -19.07 21.60
N GLN A 98 21.52 -20.01 22.16
CA GLN A 98 21.52 -20.30 23.61
C GLN A 98 22.06 -19.16 24.47
N ALA A 99 22.87 -18.28 23.89
CA ALA A 99 23.41 -17.10 24.55
C ALA A 99 22.53 -15.84 24.35
N ARG A 100 21.43 -15.94 23.59
CA ARG A 100 20.52 -14.80 23.38
C ARG A 100 19.58 -14.64 24.56
N GLU A 101 19.26 -13.39 24.84
CA GLU A 101 18.34 -12.99 25.90
C GLU A 101 16.90 -13.49 25.66
N ALA A 102 16.18 -13.77 26.75
CA ALA A 102 14.85 -14.38 26.70
C ALA A 102 13.82 -13.53 25.94
N ASP A 103 13.88 -12.20 26.08
CA ASP A 103 13.00 -11.27 25.36
C ASP A 103 13.12 -11.41 23.84
N LEU A 104 14.35 -11.54 23.34
CA LEU A 104 14.64 -11.75 21.94
C LEU A 104 14.20 -13.14 21.47
N LEU A 105 14.43 -14.18 22.26
CA LEU A 105 14.00 -15.55 21.94
C LEU A 105 12.47 -15.62 21.77
N PHE A 106 11.72 -15.04 22.71
CA PHE A 106 10.26 -14.97 22.60
C PHE A 106 9.81 -14.17 21.37
N ALA A 107 10.51 -13.09 21.00
CA ALA A 107 10.20 -12.35 19.78
C ALA A 107 10.40 -13.20 18.52
N ILE A 108 11.53 -13.92 18.43
CA ILE A 108 11.85 -14.84 17.32
C ILE A 108 10.78 -15.92 17.21
N LEU A 109 10.40 -16.55 18.33
CA LEU A 109 9.33 -17.55 18.38
C LEU A 109 8.00 -16.95 17.89
N ALA A 110 7.60 -15.78 18.38
CA ALA A 110 6.36 -15.13 17.98
C ALA A 110 6.27 -14.87 16.46
N LEU A 111 7.39 -14.53 15.82
CA LEU A 111 7.42 -14.28 14.38
C LEU A 111 7.46 -15.60 13.58
N ALA A 112 8.41 -16.48 13.88
CA ALA A 112 8.73 -17.64 13.05
C ALA A 112 7.78 -18.82 13.25
N PHE A 113 7.12 -18.92 14.41
CA PHE A 113 6.15 -19.99 14.70
C PHE A 113 5.00 -20.03 13.69
N ARG A 114 4.72 -18.92 13.00
CA ARG A 114 3.76 -18.85 11.89
C ARG A 114 4.04 -19.86 10.80
N PHE A 115 5.29 -20.26 10.60
CA PHE A 115 5.72 -21.21 9.58
C PHE A 115 5.81 -22.65 10.09
N SER A 116 5.56 -22.88 11.39
CA SER A 116 5.53 -24.21 11.96
C SER A 116 4.28 -24.97 11.51
N TYR A 117 4.44 -26.27 11.23
CA TYR A 117 3.35 -27.21 10.97
C TYR A 117 2.98 -28.06 12.19
N ALA A 118 3.68 -27.87 13.31
CA ALA A 118 3.53 -28.71 14.51
C ALA A 118 2.15 -28.58 15.17
N HIS A 119 1.45 -27.46 14.98
CA HIS A 119 0.16 -27.19 15.58
C HIS A 119 -0.93 -27.18 14.49
N ARG A 120 -1.68 -28.29 14.38
CA ARG A 120 -2.76 -28.46 13.38
C ARG A 120 -3.93 -27.49 13.58
N ASN A 121 -4.13 -26.94 14.78
CA ASN A 121 -5.20 -25.98 15.05
C ASN A 121 -4.69 -24.53 14.97
N ARG A 122 -5.24 -23.76 14.02
CA ARG A 122 -4.85 -22.36 13.76
C ARG A 122 -5.17 -21.42 14.93
N ALA A 123 -6.23 -21.69 15.69
CA ALA A 123 -6.64 -20.88 16.84
C ALA A 123 -5.60 -20.96 17.97
N ASP A 124 -5.14 -22.18 18.27
CA ASP A 124 -4.15 -22.44 19.31
C ASP A 124 -2.79 -21.81 18.94
N SER A 125 -2.38 -21.94 17.67
CA SER A 125 -1.17 -21.29 17.15
C SER A 125 -1.20 -19.77 17.28
N THR A 126 -2.36 -19.15 17.00
CA THR A 126 -2.51 -17.69 17.10
C THR A 126 -2.42 -17.20 18.55
N SER A 127 -3.04 -17.93 19.48
CA SER A 127 -2.97 -17.62 20.90
C SER A 127 -1.53 -17.72 21.42
N LEU A 128 -0.80 -18.78 21.04
CA LEU A 128 0.60 -18.98 21.43
C LEU A 128 1.53 -17.89 20.86
N ILE A 129 1.38 -17.54 19.57
CA ILE A 129 2.14 -16.43 18.94
C ILE A 129 1.94 -15.12 19.71
N ASN A 130 0.68 -14.79 20.04
CA ASN A 130 0.36 -13.58 20.78
C ASN A 130 0.92 -13.62 22.21
N GLY A 131 0.90 -14.79 22.84
CA GLY A 131 1.50 -15.03 24.14
C GLY A 131 3.01 -14.81 24.17
N TYR A 132 3.75 -15.38 23.22
CA TYR A 132 5.19 -15.12 23.07
C TYR A 132 5.49 -13.64 22.82
N ALA A 133 4.71 -12.98 21.95
CA ALA A 133 4.88 -11.56 21.69
C ALA A 133 4.63 -10.70 22.94
N GLU A 134 3.67 -11.08 23.79
CA GLU A 134 3.36 -10.36 25.03
C GLU A 134 4.45 -10.51 26.09
N VAL A 135 4.95 -11.73 26.31
CA VAL A 135 6.07 -11.95 27.24
C VAL A 135 7.31 -11.19 26.77
N SER A 136 7.66 -11.30 25.48
CA SER A 136 8.78 -10.57 24.88
C SER A 136 8.65 -9.06 25.10
N ARG A 137 7.47 -8.49 24.83
CA ARG A 137 7.16 -7.07 25.02
C ARG A 137 7.34 -6.62 26.46
N GLY A 138 6.83 -7.39 27.43
CA GLY A 138 6.99 -7.08 28.85
C GLY A 138 8.46 -7.03 29.27
N LEU A 139 9.25 -8.02 28.84
CA LEU A 139 10.68 -8.10 29.17
C LEU A 139 11.49 -6.98 28.52
N VAL A 140 11.30 -6.72 27.21
CA VAL A 140 12.08 -5.69 26.51
C VAL A 140 11.73 -4.29 26.99
N MET A 141 10.46 -4.00 27.30
CA MET A 141 10.07 -2.68 27.82
C MET A 141 10.64 -2.44 29.21
N LYS A 142 10.67 -3.47 30.07
CA LYS A 142 11.36 -3.40 31.37
C LYS A 142 12.86 -3.10 31.19
N ARG A 143 13.53 -3.77 30.24
CA ARG A 143 14.94 -3.51 29.93
C ARG A 143 15.17 -2.10 29.39
N VAL A 144 14.26 -1.56 28.57
CA VAL A 144 14.34 -0.17 28.10
C VAL A 144 14.23 0.83 29.25
N SER A 145 13.36 0.56 30.24
CA SER A 145 13.19 1.46 31.38
C SER A 145 14.31 1.38 32.42
N GLU A 146 14.83 0.18 32.69
CA GLU A 146 15.77 -0.07 33.79
C GLU A 146 17.24 -0.14 33.31
N GLY A 147 17.45 -0.46 32.03
CA GLY A 147 18.76 -0.74 31.46
C GLY A 147 19.37 -2.08 31.92
N PRO A 148 20.53 -2.47 31.36
CA PRO A 148 21.18 -1.82 30.22
C PRO A 148 20.43 -2.10 28.90
N VAL A 149 20.39 -1.11 28.01
CA VAL A 149 19.89 -1.27 26.64
C VAL A 149 21.03 -1.79 25.77
N GLU A 150 20.80 -2.92 25.09
CA GLU A 150 21.79 -3.60 24.27
C GLU A 150 21.33 -3.74 22.81
N LEU A 151 22.20 -4.27 21.94
CA LEU A 151 21.85 -4.56 20.56
C LEU A 151 20.66 -5.54 20.46
N SER A 152 20.61 -6.53 21.36
CA SER A 152 19.51 -7.48 21.49
C SER A 152 18.18 -6.80 21.78
N THR A 153 18.17 -5.73 22.58
CA THR A 153 16.99 -4.89 22.84
C THR A 153 16.44 -4.29 21.55
N LEU A 154 17.33 -3.73 20.71
CA LEU A 154 16.93 -3.13 19.43
C LEU A 154 16.46 -4.18 18.42
N GLN A 155 17.14 -5.33 18.34
CA GLN A 155 16.72 -6.47 17.51
C GLN A 155 15.34 -6.98 17.94
N CYS A 156 15.09 -7.08 19.25
CA CYS A 156 13.81 -7.49 19.82
C CYS A 156 12.68 -6.50 19.44
N LEU A 157 12.91 -5.19 19.61
CA LEU A 157 11.96 -4.15 19.20
C LEU A 157 11.64 -4.21 17.69
N CYS A 158 12.64 -4.51 16.84
CA CYS A 158 12.41 -4.68 15.40
C CYS A 158 11.48 -5.85 15.08
N ILE A 159 11.73 -7.02 15.70
CA ILE A 159 10.89 -8.20 15.50
C ILE A 159 9.48 -7.95 16.05
N LEU A 160 9.34 -7.37 17.24
CA LEU A 160 8.03 -7.02 17.81
C LEU A 160 7.28 -6.01 16.95
N SER A 161 7.97 -5.04 16.34
CA SER A 161 7.37 -4.12 15.36
C SER A 161 6.81 -4.89 14.16
N LEU A 162 7.55 -5.85 13.61
CA LEU A 162 7.08 -6.68 12.49
C LEU A 162 5.89 -7.58 12.90
N VAL A 163 5.95 -8.21 14.08
CA VAL A 163 4.84 -9.03 14.62
C VAL A 163 3.58 -8.18 14.81
N ASP A 164 3.71 -6.99 15.38
CA ASP A 164 2.59 -6.09 15.61
C ASP A 164 2.01 -5.56 14.30
N PHE A 165 2.86 -5.18 13.34
CA PHE A 165 2.43 -4.74 12.01
C PHE A 165 1.64 -5.85 11.32
N THR A 166 2.21 -7.05 11.25
CA THR A 166 1.59 -8.18 10.53
C THR A 166 0.32 -8.71 11.18
N ASN A 167 0.12 -8.45 12.47
CA ASN A 167 -1.15 -8.69 13.18
C ASN A 167 -2.20 -7.59 12.98
N GLY A 168 -1.83 -6.40 12.48
CA GLY A 168 -2.72 -5.25 12.38
C GLY A 168 -2.76 -4.36 13.61
N ASN A 169 -1.67 -4.31 14.36
CA ASN A 169 -1.49 -3.36 15.45
C ASN A 169 -0.47 -2.31 14.99
N THR A 170 -0.78 -1.61 13.88
CA THR A 170 0.12 -0.66 13.20
C THR A 170 0.63 0.45 14.12
N HIS A 171 -0.21 0.97 15.01
CA HIS A 171 0.22 1.99 15.97
C HIS A 171 1.27 1.45 16.95
N ARG A 172 1.07 0.24 17.47
CA ARG A 172 2.04 -0.39 18.39
C ARG A 172 3.35 -0.73 17.67
N SER A 173 3.25 -1.18 16.42
CA SER A 173 4.43 -1.34 15.55
C SER A 173 5.19 -0.02 15.36
N SER A 174 4.47 1.08 15.12
CA SER A 174 5.06 2.42 14.99
C SER A 174 5.76 2.88 16.27
N ILE A 175 5.20 2.58 17.45
CA ILE A 175 5.84 2.85 18.75
C ILE A 175 7.14 2.07 18.88
N HIS A 176 7.13 0.75 18.65
CA HIS A 176 8.33 -0.09 18.78
C HIS A 176 9.44 0.35 17.81
N SER A 177 9.11 0.58 16.53
CA SER A 177 10.09 1.03 15.54
C SER A 177 10.62 2.44 15.82
N SER A 178 9.79 3.35 16.32
CA SER A 178 10.22 4.70 16.68
C SER A 178 11.10 4.71 17.93
N LEU A 179 10.78 3.87 18.92
CA LEU A 179 11.62 3.66 20.10
C LEU A 179 12.98 3.06 19.71
N ALA A 180 12.99 2.04 18.84
CA ALA A 180 14.23 1.46 18.33
C ALA A 180 15.09 2.49 17.60
N MET A 181 14.49 3.33 16.76
CA MET A 181 15.21 4.42 16.07
C MET A 181 15.79 5.44 17.06
N ASN A 182 15.01 5.88 18.04
CA ASN A 182 15.48 6.83 19.05
C ASN A 182 16.66 6.26 19.85
N LEU A 183 16.54 5.03 20.34
CA LEU A 183 17.63 4.35 21.06
C LEU A 183 18.86 4.14 20.18
N ALA A 184 18.69 3.78 18.90
CA ALA A 184 19.78 3.65 17.95
C ALA A 184 20.51 4.98 17.70
N GLN A 185 19.78 6.10 17.64
CA GLN A 185 20.37 7.44 17.53
C GLN A 185 21.14 7.81 18.80
N CYS A 186 20.56 7.62 19.99
CA CYS A 186 21.23 7.86 21.26
C CYS A 186 22.51 7.02 21.41
N ALA A 187 22.51 5.78 20.91
CA ALA A 187 23.66 4.88 20.93
C ALA A 187 24.65 5.09 19.78
N ASN A 188 24.40 6.06 18.88
CA ASN A 188 25.19 6.26 17.65
C ASN A 188 25.36 4.97 16.83
N LEU A 189 24.32 4.13 16.75
CA LEU A 189 24.39 2.82 16.08
C LEU A 189 24.71 2.95 14.58
N GLY A 190 24.32 4.07 13.97
CA GLY A 190 24.63 4.39 12.57
C GLY A 190 26.10 4.72 12.30
N GLN A 191 26.98 4.68 13.31
CA GLN A 191 28.41 4.86 13.14
C GLN A 191 29.16 3.57 13.50
N GLU A 192 30.21 3.26 12.74
CA GLU A 192 31.10 2.16 13.06
C GLU A 192 31.90 2.48 14.34
N PRO A 193 31.95 1.56 15.32
CA PRO A 193 32.76 1.77 16.50
C PRO A 193 34.24 1.77 16.12
N ARG A 194 35.00 2.73 16.67
CA ARG A 194 36.46 2.83 16.49
C ARG A 194 37.23 1.73 17.24
N SER A 195 36.60 1.11 18.23
CA SER A 195 37.19 0.04 19.02
C SER A 195 37.25 -1.29 18.27
N SER A 196 38.22 -2.13 18.63
CA SER A 196 38.41 -3.47 18.07
C SER A 196 37.32 -4.42 18.56
N ILE A 197 36.15 -4.40 17.91
CA ILE A 197 35.09 -5.40 18.07
C ILE A 197 35.22 -6.53 17.04
N SER A 198 34.62 -7.69 17.35
CA SER A 198 34.59 -8.82 16.42
C SER A 198 33.84 -8.47 15.13
N THR A 199 34.19 -9.14 14.04
CA THR A 199 33.56 -8.94 12.72
C THR A 199 32.06 -9.25 12.75
N ILE A 200 31.66 -10.29 13.49
CA ILE A 200 30.25 -10.70 13.67
C ILE A 200 29.45 -9.61 14.38
N VAL A 201 29.97 -9.08 15.50
CA VAL A 201 29.28 -8.00 16.24
C VAL A 201 29.18 -6.73 15.40
N ARG A 202 30.23 -6.40 14.64
CA ARG A 202 30.19 -5.24 13.71
C ARG A 202 29.11 -5.41 12.65
N GLU A 203 29.01 -6.62 12.09
CA GLU A 203 28.01 -6.95 11.08
C GLU A 203 26.57 -6.92 11.65
N GLU A 204 26.31 -7.50 12.82
CA GLU A 204 24.99 -7.44 13.46
C GLU A 204 24.57 -6.00 13.82
N ARG A 205 25.52 -5.11 14.15
CA ARG A 205 25.24 -3.68 14.37
C ARG A 205 24.75 -3.00 13.09
N ARG A 206 25.42 -3.22 11.95
CA ARG A 206 25.02 -2.67 10.63
C ARG A 206 23.63 -3.19 10.24
N ARG A 207 23.43 -4.50 10.37
CA ARG A 207 22.17 -5.22 10.15
C ARG A 207 21.02 -4.67 10.95
N CYS A 208 21.22 -4.49 12.26
CA CYS A 208 20.22 -3.91 13.14
C CYS A 208 19.89 -2.46 12.76
N PHE A 209 20.90 -1.61 12.49
CA PHE A 209 20.67 -0.23 12.06
C PHE A 209 19.81 -0.16 10.79
N TRP A 210 20.22 -0.88 9.74
CA TRP A 210 19.50 -0.85 8.47
C TRP A 210 18.12 -1.52 8.56
N SER A 211 17.93 -2.51 9.43
CA SER A 211 16.60 -3.06 9.74
C SER A 211 15.66 -2.03 10.38
N ILE A 212 16.17 -1.19 11.29
CA ILE A 212 15.39 -0.10 11.88
C ILE A 212 15.00 0.93 10.80
N CYS A 213 15.93 1.27 9.89
CA CYS A 213 15.65 2.15 8.75
C CYS A 213 14.57 1.54 7.82
N LEU A 214 14.70 0.25 7.49
CA LEU A 214 13.72 -0.47 6.66
C LEU A 214 12.33 -0.47 7.30
N LEU A 215 12.23 -0.77 8.60
CA LEU A 215 10.95 -0.70 9.33
C LEU A 215 10.29 0.68 9.21
N LYS A 216 11.05 1.76 9.43
CA LYS A 216 10.49 3.12 9.33
C LYS A 216 10.05 3.45 7.90
N ARG A 217 10.80 3.02 6.89
CA ARG A 217 10.50 3.26 5.47
C ARG A 217 9.31 2.45 4.97
N LEU A 218 9.21 1.18 5.33
CA LEU A 218 8.20 0.26 4.82
C LEU A 218 6.88 0.34 5.60
N HIS A 219 6.92 0.57 6.92
CA HIS A 219 5.72 0.57 7.77
C HIS A 219 5.19 1.97 8.11
N GLY A 220 5.58 2.99 7.34
CA GLY A 220 4.89 4.29 7.31
C GLY A 220 5.07 5.16 8.55
N GLY A 221 6.22 5.04 9.24
CA GLY A 221 6.52 5.98 10.32
C GLY A 221 6.86 7.35 9.76
N ASP A 222 6.02 8.36 10.00
CA ASP A 222 6.34 9.77 9.73
C ASP A 222 7.46 10.23 10.67
N PHE A 223 8.67 9.85 10.31
CA PHE A 223 9.87 10.32 10.97
C PHE A 223 10.83 10.75 9.87
N PRO A 224 11.37 11.98 9.91
CA PRO A 224 12.46 12.33 9.05
C PRO A 224 13.61 11.40 9.42
N ILE A 225 13.86 10.37 8.60
CA ILE A 225 15.15 9.71 8.61
C ILE A 225 16.10 10.82 8.17
N PRO A 226 17.05 11.26 9.01
CA PRO A 226 18.00 12.28 8.60
C PRO A 226 18.61 11.86 7.28
N ASP A 227 18.74 12.79 6.32
CA ASP A 227 19.44 12.52 5.08
C ASP A 227 20.82 12.00 5.44
N MET A 228 21.02 10.68 5.31
CA MET A 228 22.28 10.06 5.65
C MET A 228 23.26 10.50 4.59
N PRO A 229 24.32 11.25 4.94
CA PRO A 229 25.27 11.70 3.95
C PRO A 229 25.87 10.45 3.28
N GLN A 230 25.89 10.43 1.94
CA GLN A 230 26.51 9.34 1.17
C GLN A 230 27.95 9.08 1.63
N ALA A 231 28.65 10.14 2.08
CA ALA A 231 29.93 10.05 2.75
C ALA A 231 29.76 10.02 4.28
N GLY A 232 30.15 8.91 4.91
CA GLY A 232 30.22 8.78 6.37
C GLY A 232 29.04 8.08 7.05
N GLY A 233 28.04 7.60 6.29
CA GLY A 233 27.02 6.67 6.80
C GLY A 233 27.59 5.27 7.11
N PRO A 234 26.84 4.42 7.84
CA PRO A 234 27.28 3.05 8.10
C PRO A 234 27.28 2.27 6.77
N PRO A 235 28.28 1.42 6.52
CA PRO A 235 28.29 0.57 5.33
C PRO A 235 27.06 -0.35 5.32
N TYR A 236 26.64 -0.77 4.13
CA TYR A 236 25.53 -1.71 3.99
C TYR A 236 25.87 -3.06 4.62
N PRO A 237 24.85 -3.84 5.04
CA PRO A 237 25.05 -5.19 5.53
C PRO A 237 25.68 -6.07 4.44
N ARG A 238 26.49 -7.05 4.84
CA ARG A 238 27.03 -8.03 3.90
C ARG A 238 25.89 -8.79 3.22
N SER A 239 25.86 -8.73 1.90
CA SER A 239 24.90 -9.49 1.11
C SER A 239 25.41 -10.92 0.85
N PRO A 240 24.51 -11.90 0.69
CA PRO A 240 24.89 -13.20 0.17
C PRO A 240 25.40 -13.08 -1.26
N ALA A 241 26.30 -13.98 -1.65
CA ALA A 241 26.77 -14.07 -3.02
C ALA A 241 25.63 -14.48 -3.95
N ARG A 242 25.67 -13.99 -5.19
CA ARG A 242 24.72 -14.42 -6.22
C ARG A 242 24.95 -15.90 -6.57
N PRO A 243 23.91 -16.75 -6.55
CA PRO A 243 24.04 -18.15 -6.95
C PRO A 243 24.47 -18.29 -8.42
N ALA A 244 25.46 -19.15 -8.68
CA ALA A 244 25.90 -19.49 -10.03
C ALA A 244 24.75 -20.15 -10.81
N CYS A 245 24.65 -19.90 -12.11
CA CYS A 245 23.71 -20.63 -12.98
C CYS A 245 24.40 -21.89 -13.52
N PHE A 246 23.93 -23.06 -13.12
CA PHE A 246 24.50 -24.34 -13.55
C PHE A 246 24.25 -24.64 -15.04
N LEU A 247 23.20 -24.04 -15.63
CA LEU A 247 22.75 -24.33 -17.00
C LEU A 247 23.16 -23.26 -18.04
N SER A 248 23.72 -22.13 -17.59
CA SER A 248 24.26 -21.14 -18.51
C SER A 248 25.74 -21.44 -18.75
N PRO A 249 26.22 -21.55 -20.01
CA PRO A 249 27.62 -21.32 -20.28
C PRO A 249 27.96 -19.98 -19.62
N GLY A 250 29.06 -19.93 -18.87
CA GLY A 250 29.51 -18.69 -18.24
C GLY A 250 29.48 -17.54 -19.25
N PRO A 251 29.24 -16.29 -18.82
CA PRO A 251 29.00 -15.19 -19.74
C PRO A 251 30.06 -15.21 -20.84
N SER A 252 29.62 -15.38 -22.09
CA SER A 252 30.47 -15.12 -23.24
C SER A 252 31.14 -13.79 -22.98
N THR A 253 32.46 -13.77 -23.07
CA THR A 253 33.41 -12.71 -22.71
C THR A 253 33.20 -11.35 -23.40
N VAL A 254 32.00 -11.08 -23.92
CA VAL A 254 31.67 -9.97 -24.82
C VAL A 254 30.82 -8.87 -24.15
N GLU A 255 30.17 -9.10 -22.99
CA GLU A 255 29.34 -8.07 -22.33
C GLU A 255 29.67 -7.78 -20.86
N VAL A 256 30.87 -8.15 -20.39
CA VAL A 256 31.43 -7.46 -19.21
C VAL A 256 31.99 -6.12 -19.71
N ARG A 257 31.10 -5.16 -20.02
CA ARG A 257 31.50 -3.77 -19.77
C ARG A 257 31.81 -3.76 -18.29
N ARG A 258 33.09 -3.69 -17.93
CA ARG A 258 33.50 -3.38 -16.56
C ARG A 258 32.78 -2.09 -16.22
N SER A 259 31.68 -2.23 -15.53
CA SER A 259 31.04 -1.11 -14.90
C SER A 259 31.98 -0.76 -13.75
N ASP A 260 32.51 0.46 -13.74
CA ASP A 260 33.25 0.98 -12.59
C ASP A 260 32.36 1.08 -11.31
N ILE A 261 31.10 0.63 -11.40
CA ILE A 261 30.14 0.54 -10.30
C ILE A 261 30.53 -0.61 -9.38
N GLN A 262 30.88 -0.25 -8.14
CA GLN A 262 31.07 -1.18 -7.05
C GLN A 262 29.75 -1.88 -6.70
N ASP A 263 29.78 -3.21 -6.60
CA ASP A 263 28.64 -4.01 -6.15
C ASP A 263 28.53 -3.99 -4.62
N GLU A 264 27.44 -3.42 -4.12
CA GLU A 264 27.10 -3.36 -2.69
C GLU A 264 26.25 -4.57 -2.25
N GLY A 265 25.78 -5.37 -3.21
CA GLY A 265 25.01 -6.59 -3.02
C GLY A 265 23.50 -6.38 -2.81
N ILE A 266 22.74 -7.48 -2.91
CA ILE A 266 21.28 -7.43 -3.02
C ILE A 266 20.56 -6.78 -1.83
N ILE A 267 21.06 -6.96 -0.59
CA ILE A 267 20.45 -6.36 0.61
C ILE A 267 20.64 -4.83 0.58
N ALA A 268 21.79 -4.36 0.09
CA ALA A 268 22.03 -2.93 -0.07
C ALA A 268 21.04 -2.31 -1.06
N TYR A 269 20.77 -2.97 -2.19
CA TYR A 269 19.81 -2.48 -3.17
C TYR A 269 18.37 -2.44 -2.63
N VAL A 270 17.96 -3.43 -1.81
CA VAL A 270 16.68 -3.38 -1.06
C VAL A 270 16.63 -2.15 -0.15
N VAL A 271 17.69 -1.90 0.62
CA VAL A 271 17.79 -0.73 1.50
C VAL A 271 17.72 0.57 0.70
N MET A 272 18.43 0.67 -0.42
CA MET A 272 18.44 1.85 -1.26
C MET A 272 17.04 2.12 -1.87
N LEU A 273 16.40 1.08 -2.41
CA LEU A 273 15.09 1.18 -3.06
C LEU A 273 13.94 1.44 -2.07
N SER A 274 14.09 1.00 -0.81
CA SER A 274 13.12 1.30 0.26
C SER A 274 12.89 2.80 0.48
N GLU A 275 13.86 3.66 0.12
CA GLU A 275 13.69 5.11 0.18
C GLU A 275 12.67 5.60 -0.86
N VAL A 276 12.77 5.15 -2.11
CA VAL A 276 11.77 5.47 -3.14
C VAL A 276 10.42 4.98 -2.71
N PHE A 277 10.34 3.72 -2.26
CA PHE A 277 9.09 3.14 -1.79
C PHE A 277 8.45 3.98 -0.67
N ALA A 278 9.23 4.46 0.31
CA ALA A 278 8.73 5.31 1.38
C ALA A 278 8.23 6.67 0.88
N ARG A 279 8.93 7.31 -0.07
CA ARG A 279 8.49 8.56 -0.70
C ARG A 279 7.21 8.36 -1.52
N THR A 280 7.11 7.24 -2.25
CA THR A 280 5.90 6.85 -2.98
C THR A 280 4.73 6.60 -2.02
N ALA A 281 4.95 5.88 -0.92
CA ALA A 281 3.91 5.66 0.09
C ALA A 281 3.42 6.99 0.69
N ARG A 282 4.32 7.97 0.90
CA ARG A 282 3.93 9.33 1.33
C ARG A 282 3.12 10.06 0.25
N TYR A 283 3.50 9.91 -1.02
CA TYR A 283 2.73 10.46 -2.15
C TYR A 283 1.29 9.89 -2.18
N VAL A 284 1.13 8.58 -1.95
CA VAL A 284 -0.20 7.93 -1.87
C VAL A 284 -1.02 8.48 -0.70
N ARG A 285 -0.41 8.70 0.47
CA ARG A 285 -1.09 9.28 1.66
C ARG A 285 -1.64 10.70 1.45
N LEU A 286 -1.23 11.38 0.38
CA LEU A 286 -1.83 12.66 0.01
C LEU A 286 -3.17 12.49 -0.72
N HIS A 287 -3.63 11.26 -0.99
CA HIS A 287 -4.94 10.95 -1.62
C HIS A 287 -5.20 11.71 -2.92
N GLY A 288 -4.14 12.02 -3.67
CA GLY A 288 -4.25 12.84 -4.89
C GLY A 288 -4.79 14.26 -4.63
N ARG A 289 -4.61 14.81 -3.42
CA ARG A 289 -4.94 16.21 -3.11
C ARG A 289 -4.37 17.14 -4.19
N PRO A 290 -5.19 18.03 -4.76
CA PRO A 290 -4.77 18.84 -5.89
C PRO A 290 -3.62 19.75 -5.47
N SER A 291 -2.63 19.80 -6.35
CA SER A 291 -1.49 20.71 -6.25
C SER A 291 -1.60 21.76 -7.34
N ASN A 292 -1.03 22.94 -7.11
CA ASN A 292 -0.83 23.94 -8.17
C ASN A 292 0.34 23.56 -9.09
N VAL A 293 1.09 22.50 -8.75
CA VAL A 293 2.21 21.98 -9.54
C VAL A 293 1.76 20.67 -10.20
N PRO A 294 1.71 20.59 -11.54
CA PRO A 294 1.27 19.37 -12.23
C PRO A 294 2.31 18.25 -12.10
N PRO A 295 1.91 16.97 -12.22
CA PRO A 295 2.80 15.81 -12.08
C PRO A 295 4.04 15.86 -12.97
N TRP A 296 3.93 16.29 -14.24
CA TRP A 296 5.06 16.38 -15.17
C TRP A 296 6.03 17.54 -14.89
N SER A 297 5.72 18.44 -13.94
CA SER A 297 6.66 19.48 -13.55
C SER A 297 7.85 18.87 -12.81
N PRO A 298 9.10 19.32 -13.04
CA PRO A 298 10.26 18.84 -12.30
C PRO A 298 10.20 19.17 -10.79
N HIS A 299 9.34 20.13 -10.40
CA HIS A 299 9.14 20.51 -9.00
C HIS A 299 8.11 19.64 -8.28
N SER A 300 7.36 18.79 -9.00
CA SER A 300 6.35 17.91 -8.41
C SER A 300 7.02 16.78 -7.61
N GLU A 301 6.33 16.27 -6.59
CA GLU A 301 6.82 15.07 -5.89
C GLU A 301 6.81 13.85 -6.82
N TYR A 302 5.87 13.77 -7.76
CA TYR A 302 5.83 12.71 -8.78
C TYR A 302 7.15 12.63 -9.57
N SER A 303 7.59 13.76 -10.16
CA SER A 303 8.82 13.81 -10.96
C SER A 303 10.07 13.54 -10.14
N LYS A 304 10.13 14.03 -8.89
CA LYS A 304 11.27 13.79 -8.00
C LYS A 304 11.40 12.32 -7.61
N ILE A 305 10.29 11.64 -7.36
CA ILE A 305 10.29 10.21 -7.03
C ILE A 305 10.70 9.40 -8.26
N LEU A 306 10.14 9.72 -9.43
CA LEU A 306 10.48 9.04 -10.69
C LEU A 306 11.97 9.23 -11.06
N ALA A 307 12.51 10.45 -10.89
CA ALA A 307 13.93 10.72 -11.09
C ALA A 307 14.81 9.90 -10.13
N LEU A 308 14.46 9.88 -8.83
CA LEU A 308 15.19 9.09 -7.84
C LEU A 308 15.18 7.58 -8.16
N GLN A 309 14.04 7.06 -8.65
CA GLN A 309 13.91 5.68 -9.09
C GLN A 309 14.88 5.36 -10.24
N MET A 310 14.92 6.21 -11.26
CA MET A 310 15.82 6.06 -12.41
C MET A 310 17.29 6.15 -11.97
N ASP A 311 17.65 7.11 -11.12
CA ASP A 311 19.00 7.27 -10.60
C ASP A 311 19.46 6.02 -9.81
N LEU A 312 18.58 5.44 -9.00
CA LEU A 312 18.83 4.20 -8.28
C LEU A 312 19.06 3.01 -9.21
N GLU A 313 18.30 2.92 -10.30
CA GLU A 313 18.45 1.87 -11.30
C GLU A 313 19.83 1.90 -11.97
N THR A 314 20.39 3.10 -12.20
CA THR A 314 21.76 3.24 -12.74
C THR A 314 22.83 2.68 -11.82
N ARG A 315 22.58 2.65 -10.50
CA ARG A 315 23.54 2.16 -9.48
C ARG A 315 23.49 0.66 -9.26
N MET A 316 22.48 -0.03 -9.81
CA MET A 316 22.31 -1.48 -9.65
C MET A 316 23.09 -2.24 -10.74
N PRO A 317 24.14 -3.00 -10.39
CA PRO A 317 24.92 -3.79 -11.33
C PRO A 317 24.03 -4.74 -12.12
N TYR A 318 24.41 -4.96 -13.37
CA TYR A 318 23.68 -5.83 -14.30
C TYR A 318 23.38 -7.20 -13.68
N ILE A 319 24.31 -7.77 -12.92
CA ILE A 319 24.17 -9.08 -12.28
C ILE A 319 22.97 -9.20 -11.33
N HIS A 320 22.42 -8.12 -10.81
CA HIS A 320 21.23 -8.17 -9.95
C HIS A 320 19.93 -7.84 -10.70
N ARG A 321 19.98 -7.47 -11.98
CA ARG A 321 18.80 -7.12 -12.78
C ARG A 321 18.02 -8.36 -13.22
N PHE A 322 16.81 -8.14 -13.75
CA PHE A 322 15.92 -9.21 -14.20
C PHE A 322 16.56 -10.15 -15.23
N LYS A 323 17.08 -9.59 -16.33
CA LYS A 323 17.56 -10.39 -17.46
C LYS A 323 18.63 -11.42 -17.04
N PRO A 324 19.67 -11.06 -16.26
CA PRO A 324 20.63 -12.05 -15.79
C PRO A 324 20.07 -13.06 -14.81
N ALA A 325 19.04 -12.72 -14.02
CA ALA A 325 18.45 -13.64 -13.06
C ALA A 325 18.02 -14.96 -13.73
N ASN A 326 17.54 -14.85 -14.98
CA ASN A 326 17.19 -15.95 -15.86
C ASN A 326 16.30 -16.98 -15.15
N LEU A 327 15.20 -16.49 -14.57
CA LEU A 327 14.34 -17.29 -13.70
C LEU A 327 13.78 -18.54 -14.40
N ALA A 328 13.57 -18.49 -15.71
CA ALA A 328 13.09 -19.63 -16.50
C ALA A 328 13.98 -20.87 -16.27
N ASP A 329 15.30 -20.70 -16.33
CA ASP A 329 16.29 -21.79 -16.20
C ASP A 329 16.59 -22.19 -14.75
N ARG A 330 16.04 -21.49 -13.75
CA ARG A 330 16.26 -21.79 -12.33
C ARG A 330 15.25 -22.84 -11.84
N SER A 331 15.71 -23.91 -11.21
CA SER A 331 14.82 -24.90 -10.59
C SER A 331 14.24 -24.40 -9.26
N LEU A 332 13.11 -24.97 -8.82
CA LEU A 332 12.56 -24.70 -7.49
C LEU A 332 13.60 -24.99 -6.40
N GLU A 333 14.27 -26.14 -6.48
CA GLU A 333 15.27 -26.55 -5.50
C GLU A 333 16.40 -25.52 -5.37
N GLU A 334 16.86 -24.96 -6.48
CA GLU A 334 17.90 -23.94 -6.46
C GLU A 334 17.42 -22.64 -5.81
N LEU A 335 16.20 -22.19 -6.16
CA LEU A 335 15.58 -21.00 -5.56
C LEU A 335 15.35 -21.17 -4.06
N GLN A 336 14.94 -22.37 -3.62
CA GLN A 336 14.69 -22.71 -2.23
C GLN A 336 15.99 -22.88 -1.42
N THR A 337 17.04 -23.39 -2.05
CA THR A 337 18.35 -23.56 -1.40
C THR A 337 19.02 -22.21 -1.15
N HIS A 338 18.91 -21.28 -2.11
CA HIS A 338 19.56 -19.96 -2.03
C HIS A 338 18.57 -18.82 -1.73
N ARG A 339 17.58 -19.09 -0.87
CA ARG A 339 16.54 -18.10 -0.51
C ARG A 339 17.11 -16.84 0.08
N GLU A 340 18.25 -16.90 0.76
CA GLU A 340 18.95 -15.75 1.32
C GLU A 340 19.28 -14.70 0.26
N TYR A 341 19.51 -15.11 -0.99
CA TYR A 341 19.67 -14.21 -2.13
C TYR A 341 18.34 -13.92 -2.83
N TRP A 342 17.58 -14.97 -3.17
CA TRP A 342 16.41 -14.83 -4.03
C TRP A 342 15.25 -14.07 -3.35
N SER A 343 15.07 -14.23 -2.04
CA SER A 343 14.00 -13.53 -1.32
C SER A 343 14.18 -12.00 -1.32
N PRO A 344 15.33 -11.43 -0.92
CA PRO A 344 15.56 -9.99 -1.05
C PRO A 344 15.61 -9.54 -2.52
N TRP A 345 15.99 -10.42 -3.45
CA TRP A 345 15.92 -10.11 -4.88
C TRP A 345 14.48 -9.90 -5.36
N PHE A 346 13.55 -10.81 -5.03
CA PHE A 346 12.14 -10.64 -5.34
C PHE A 346 11.55 -9.41 -4.64
N LEU A 347 11.89 -9.19 -3.36
CA LEU A 347 11.49 -7.99 -2.65
C LEU A 347 11.91 -6.71 -3.39
N ASN A 348 13.15 -6.66 -3.88
CA ASN A 348 13.64 -5.54 -4.68
C ASN A 348 12.83 -5.34 -5.97
N GLN A 349 12.56 -6.41 -6.74
CA GLN A 349 11.75 -6.32 -7.96
C GLN A 349 10.32 -5.84 -7.67
N PHE A 350 9.68 -6.39 -6.65
CA PHE A 350 8.32 -6.01 -6.26
C PHE A 350 8.25 -4.55 -5.80
N MET A 351 9.19 -4.08 -4.97
CA MET A 351 9.24 -2.67 -4.57
C MET A 351 9.42 -1.73 -5.78
N TYR A 352 10.24 -2.13 -6.76
CA TYR A 352 10.50 -1.34 -7.96
C TYR A 352 9.20 -1.15 -8.76
N HIS A 353 8.56 -2.24 -9.14
CA HIS A 353 7.34 -2.19 -9.96
C HIS A 353 6.15 -1.58 -9.20
N THR A 354 6.01 -1.89 -7.91
CA THR A 354 4.92 -1.34 -7.10
C THR A 354 5.03 0.18 -6.96
N SER A 355 6.24 0.71 -6.83
CA SER A 355 6.44 2.16 -6.75
C SER A 355 5.96 2.86 -8.03
N LEU A 356 6.27 2.28 -9.19
CA LEU A 356 5.83 2.81 -10.49
C LEU A 356 4.32 2.65 -10.71
N CYS A 357 3.73 1.51 -10.30
CA CYS A 357 2.28 1.32 -10.32
C CYS A 357 1.55 2.33 -9.42
N LEU A 358 2.05 2.60 -8.21
CA LEU A 358 1.44 3.56 -7.28
C LEU A 358 1.54 5.01 -7.79
N LEU A 359 2.71 5.43 -8.27
CA LEU A 359 2.88 6.77 -8.84
C LEU A 359 1.94 7.03 -10.02
N ASN A 360 1.74 6.01 -10.85
CA ASN A 360 0.91 6.09 -12.04
C ASN A 360 -0.53 5.61 -11.81
N HIS A 361 -0.92 5.26 -10.58
CA HIS A 361 -2.21 4.62 -10.32
C HIS A 361 -3.36 5.53 -10.85
N PRO A 362 -4.29 5.02 -11.68
CA PRO A 362 -5.19 5.91 -12.40
C PRO A 362 -6.13 6.70 -11.48
N LEU A 363 -6.51 6.14 -10.32
CA LEU A 363 -7.23 6.89 -9.26
C LEU A 363 -6.44 8.09 -8.73
N LEU A 364 -5.17 7.90 -8.39
CA LEU A 364 -4.34 8.98 -7.83
C LEU A 364 -4.10 10.08 -8.85
N LEU A 365 -3.89 9.69 -10.11
CA LEU A 365 -3.70 10.65 -11.18
C LEU A 365 -5.01 11.37 -11.55
N SER A 366 -6.16 10.69 -11.61
CA SER A 366 -7.45 11.36 -11.89
C SER A 366 -7.79 12.40 -10.82
N LEU A 367 -7.48 12.11 -9.55
CA LEU A 367 -7.64 13.03 -8.42
C LEU A 367 -6.67 14.21 -8.49
N SER A 368 -5.38 13.94 -8.71
CA SER A 368 -4.35 14.99 -8.72
C SER A 368 -4.42 15.91 -9.95
N LEU A 369 -4.93 15.41 -11.09
CA LEU A 369 -5.04 16.15 -12.35
C LEU A 369 -6.36 16.90 -12.53
N ARG A 370 -7.25 16.90 -11.53
CA ARG A 370 -8.55 17.57 -11.63
C ARG A 370 -8.47 19.06 -12.00
N ASN A 371 -7.40 19.74 -11.60
CA ASN A 371 -7.16 21.15 -11.91
C ASN A 371 -6.46 21.40 -13.27
N PHE A 372 -6.02 20.34 -13.97
CA PHE A 372 -5.19 20.45 -15.18
C PHE A 372 -5.83 19.82 -16.42
N ARG A 373 -7.13 19.49 -16.36
CA ARG A 373 -7.81 18.68 -17.38
C ARG A 373 -7.62 19.13 -18.83
N SER A 374 -7.63 20.44 -19.08
CA SER A 374 -7.49 21.00 -20.43
C SER A 374 -6.04 21.16 -20.90
N THR A 375 -5.07 20.88 -20.03
CA THR A 375 -3.63 21.13 -20.27
C THR A 375 -2.77 19.90 -20.05
N ILE A 376 -3.37 18.71 -19.89
CA ILE A 376 -2.63 17.45 -19.75
C ILE A 376 -1.88 17.18 -21.06
N PRO A 377 -0.53 17.09 -21.04
CA PRO A 377 0.24 16.77 -22.22
C PRO A 377 -0.04 15.34 -22.69
N GLU A 378 -0.18 15.16 -24.00
CA GLU A 378 -0.40 13.84 -24.63
C GLU A 378 0.71 12.84 -24.27
N ILE A 379 1.96 13.29 -24.32
CA ILE A 379 3.13 12.49 -23.94
C ILE A 379 3.03 11.96 -22.50
N PHE A 380 2.45 12.72 -21.58
CA PHE A 380 2.27 12.30 -20.20
C PHE A 380 1.25 11.15 -20.09
N LEU A 381 0.14 11.24 -20.83
CA LEU A 381 -0.89 10.19 -20.88
C LEU A 381 -0.31 8.89 -21.45
N GLN A 382 0.43 9.01 -22.56
CA GLN A 382 1.11 7.91 -23.22
C GLN A 382 2.08 7.20 -22.28
N HIS A 383 2.99 7.95 -21.65
CA HIS A 383 3.96 7.37 -20.71
C HIS A 383 3.29 6.70 -19.52
N THR A 384 2.28 7.34 -18.94
CA THR A 384 1.54 6.76 -17.81
C THR A 384 0.90 5.43 -18.21
N SER A 385 0.28 5.36 -19.39
CA SER A 385 -0.32 4.15 -19.92
C SER A 385 0.70 3.02 -20.11
N ASP A 386 1.85 3.33 -20.71
CA ASP A 386 2.92 2.36 -20.94
C ASP A 386 3.52 1.84 -19.62
N LEU A 387 3.74 2.74 -18.64
CA LEU A 387 4.26 2.37 -17.33
C LEU A 387 3.31 1.48 -16.55
N ILE A 388 2.01 1.79 -16.52
CA ILE A 388 1.03 0.93 -15.84
C ILE A 388 0.96 -0.44 -16.50
N SER A 389 0.84 -0.49 -17.83
CA SER A 389 0.73 -1.76 -18.57
C SER A 389 1.95 -2.65 -18.33
N SER A 390 3.15 -2.08 -18.46
CA SER A 390 4.41 -2.80 -18.26
C SER A 390 4.55 -3.31 -16.82
N HIS A 391 4.37 -2.44 -15.83
CA HIS A 391 4.69 -2.80 -14.43
C HIS A 391 3.62 -3.65 -13.75
N THR A 392 2.35 -3.55 -14.15
CA THR A 392 1.32 -4.53 -13.74
C THR A 392 1.64 -5.92 -14.30
N THR A 393 2.03 -6.00 -15.57
CA THR A 393 2.42 -7.25 -16.23
C THR A 393 3.63 -7.91 -15.55
N TRP A 394 4.62 -7.13 -15.11
CA TRP A 394 5.76 -7.65 -14.34
C TRP A 394 5.36 -8.32 -13.02
N ILE A 395 4.46 -7.71 -12.26
CA ILE A 395 3.96 -8.31 -11.00
C ILE A 395 3.21 -9.61 -11.28
N ILE A 396 2.32 -9.63 -12.29
CA ILE A 396 1.61 -10.84 -12.71
C ILE A 396 2.58 -11.93 -13.17
N HIS A 397 3.63 -11.57 -13.92
CA HIS A 397 4.67 -12.49 -14.36
C HIS A 397 5.37 -13.17 -13.17
N PHE A 398 5.77 -12.40 -12.14
CA PHE A 398 6.38 -13.00 -10.95
C PHE A 398 5.42 -13.90 -10.17
N ILE A 399 4.13 -13.54 -10.08
CA ILE A 399 3.11 -14.40 -9.47
C ILE A 399 3.02 -15.74 -10.22
N ASN A 400 2.98 -15.72 -11.56
CA ASN A 400 3.00 -16.94 -12.38
C ASN A 400 4.28 -17.74 -12.13
N CYS A 401 5.46 -17.10 -12.08
CA CYS A 401 6.71 -17.78 -11.77
C CYS A 401 6.68 -18.49 -10.40
N PHE A 402 6.06 -17.88 -9.38
CA PHE A 402 5.91 -18.51 -8.07
C PHE A 402 4.98 -19.72 -8.10
N GLU A 403 3.87 -19.63 -8.84
CA GLU A 403 2.93 -20.75 -9.02
C GLU A 403 3.57 -21.90 -9.80
N GLU A 404 4.16 -21.61 -10.97
CA GLU A 404 4.82 -22.58 -11.84
C GLU A 404 5.94 -23.32 -11.12
N LYS A 405 6.77 -22.58 -10.37
CA LYS A 405 7.89 -23.18 -9.64
C LYS A 405 7.49 -23.72 -8.28
N SER A 406 6.28 -23.44 -7.76
CA SER A 406 5.89 -23.74 -6.37
C SER A 406 6.83 -23.10 -5.32
N PHE A 407 7.30 -21.88 -5.59
CA PHE A 407 8.12 -21.14 -4.64
C PHE A 407 7.24 -20.55 -3.52
N ILE A 408 7.60 -20.84 -2.27
CA ILE A 408 6.84 -20.35 -1.11
C ILE A 408 7.22 -18.90 -0.84
N VAL A 409 6.26 -17.98 -0.99
CA VAL A 409 6.43 -16.56 -0.69
C VAL A 409 6.13 -16.31 0.80
N SER A 410 7.09 -15.74 1.51
CA SER A 410 6.96 -15.45 2.95
C SER A 410 6.79 -13.97 3.28
N ASP A 411 7.32 -13.04 2.46
CA ASP A 411 7.24 -11.60 2.74
C ASP A 411 5.84 -11.04 2.38
N PRO A 412 5.10 -10.45 3.33
CA PRO A 412 3.77 -9.88 3.06
C PRO A 412 3.79 -8.64 2.16
N LEU A 413 4.93 -7.97 1.96
CA LEU A 413 5.01 -6.81 1.06
C LEU A 413 4.71 -7.21 -0.39
N LEU A 414 5.09 -8.43 -0.80
CA LEU A 414 4.76 -8.97 -2.12
C LEU A 414 3.25 -9.13 -2.31
N GLY A 415 2.53 -9.51 -1.24
CA GLY A 415 1.07 -9.57 -1.23
C GLY A 415 0.43 -8.19 -1.37
N TYR A 416 0.98 -7.17 -0.70
CA TYR A 416 0.54 -5.79 -0.89
C TYR A 416 0.74 -5.28 -2.31
N SER A 417 1.88 -5.57 -2.93
CA SER A 417 2.13 -5.25 -4.35
C SER A 417 1.07 -5.85 -5.28
N ALA A 418 0.69 -7.10 -5.06
CA ALA A 418 -0.39 -7.75 -5.80
C ALA A 418 -1.74 -7.07 -5.55
N ALA A 419 -2.02 -6.59 -4.33
CA ALA A 419 -3.23 -5.84 -4.03
C ALA A 419 -3.30 -4.50 -4.78
N VAL A 420 -2.17 -3.78 -4.90
CA VAL A 420 -2.08 -2.55 -5.72
C VAL A 420 -2.35 -2.86 -7.20
N VAL A 421 -1.79 -3.93 -7.73
CA VAL A 421 -2.05 -4.34 -9.12
C VAL A 421 -3.51 -4.76 -9.29
N ALA A 422 -4.10 -5.46 -8.30
CA ALA A 422 -5.50 -5.82 -8.33
C ALA A 422 -6.42 -4.59 -8.46
N THR A 423 -6.18 -3.50 -7.73
CA THR A 423 -7.04 -2.30 -7.86
C THR A 423 -6.97 -1.69 -9.27
N ILE A 424 -5.79 -1.74 -9.90
CA ILE A 424 -5.59 -1.29 -11.29
C ILE A 424 -6.31 -2.23 -12.28
N GLU A 425 -6.10 -3.54 -12.18
CA GLU A 425 -6.72 -4.52 -13.08
C GLU A 425 -8.25 -4.53 -12.94
N LEU A 426 -8.77 -4.38 -11.71
CA LEU A 426 -10.21 -4.21 -11.47
C LEU A 426 -10.73 -2.99 -12.21
N GLN A 427 -10.05 -1.84 -12.10
CA GLN A 427 -10.45 -0.63 -12.81
C GLN A 427 -10.47 -0.82 -14.32
N LEU A 428 -9.41 -1.41 -14.87
CA LEU A 428 -9.26 -1.64 -16.30
C LEU A 428 -10.22 -2.70 -16.85
N SER A 429 -10.82 -3.52 -15.98
CA SER A 429 -11.82 -4.51 -16.40
C SER A 429 -13.14 -3.89 -16.87
N PHE A 430 -13.40 -2.63 -16.55
CA PHE A 430 -14.62 -1.94 -16.97
C PHE A 430 -14.42 -1.35 -18.37
N THR A 431 -14.50 -2.23 -19.34
CA THR A 431 -14.42 -1.93 -20.77
C THR A 431 -15.54 -2.62 -21.54
N ASP A 432 -15.97 -2.04 -22.67
CA ASP A 432 -16.96 -2.64 -23.57
C ASP A 432 -16.42 -3.87 -24.30
N ASP A 433 -15.10 -3.94 -24.46
CA ASP A 433 -14.44 -5.12 -25.04
C ASP A 433 -14.50 -6.29 -24.06
N LEU A 434 -15.27 -7.31 -24.43
CA LEU A 434 -15.45 -8.51 -23.62
C LEU A 434 -14.13 -9.25 -23.37
N THR A 435 -13.22 -9.29 -24.35
CA THR A 435 -11.95 -10.03 -24.22
C THR A 435 -11.03 -9.36 -23.23
N ILE A 436 -10.88 -8.03 -23.32
CA ILE A 436 -10.08 -7.25 -22.38
C ILE A 436 -10.72 -7.33 -20.99
N ARG A 437 -12.05 -7.20 -20.88
CA ARG A 437 -12.79 -7.32 -19.62
C ARG A 437 -12.51 -8.65 -18.93
N GLU A 438 -12.62 -9.77 -19.64
CA GLU A 438 -12.38 -11.11 -19.10
C GLU A 438 -10.93 -11.28 -18.65
N HIS A 439 -9.97 -10.89 -19.49
CA HIS A 439 -8.54 -10.96 -19.18
C HIS A 439 -8.17 -10.15 -17.92
N LYS A 440 -8.70 -8.93 -17.81
CA LYS A 440 -8.47 -8.05 -16.66
C LYS A 440 -9.10 -8.61 -15.37
N ARG A 441 -10.29 -9.21 -15.46
CA ARG A 441 -10.92 -9.91 -14.33
C ARG A 441 -10.13 -11.15 -13.91
N GLU A 442 -9.57 -11.90 -14.84
CA GLU A 442 -8.72 -13.04 -14.52
C GLU A 442 -7.46 -12.60 -13.76
N ARG A 443 -6.77 -11.55 -14.24
CA ARG A 443 -5.61 -10.99 -13.56
C ARG A 443 -5.94 -10.45 -12.18
N PHE A 444 -7.09 -9.77 -12.03
CA PHE A 444 -7.60 -9.35 -10.71
C PHE A 444 -7.77 -10.55 -9.76
N ALA A 445 -8.50 -11.58 -10.19
CA ALA A 445 -8.75 -12.78 -9.39
C ALA A 445 -7.44 -13.49 -9.00
N LYS A 446 -6.46 -13.53 -9.90
CA LYS A 446 -5.13 -14.07 -9.64
C LYS A 446 -4.39 -13.30 -8.53
N CYS A 447 -4.38 -11.98 -8.59
CA CYS A 447 -3.81 -11.14 -7.52
C CYS A 447 -4.51 -11.38 -6.18
N VAL A 448 -5.85 -11.42 -6.17
CA VAL A 448 -6.64 -11.66 -4.94
C VAL A 448 -6.29 -13.01 -4.33
N LYS A 449 -6.25 -14.09 -5.13
CA LYS A 449 -5.85 -15.43 -4.70
C LYS A 449 -4.43 -15.42 -4.09
N PHE A 450 -3.49 -14.73 -4.73
CA PHE A 450 -2.13 -14.60 -4.20
C PHE A 450 -2.10 -13.92 -2.82
N VAL A 451 -2.86 -12.83 -2.64
CA VAL A 451 -2.98 -12.15 -1.33
C VAL A 451 -3.63 -13.07 -0.28
N GLN A 452 -4.64 -13.85 -0.66
CA GLN A 452 -5.30 -14.81 0.23
C GLN A 452 -4.34 -15.90 0.73
N THR A 453 -3.52 -16.47 -0.16
CA THR A 453 -2.50 -17.48 0.18
C THR A 453 -1.52 -16.93 1.21
N ILE A 454 -1.01 -15.71 1.01
CA ILE A 454 -0.13 -15.04 1.99
C ILE A 454 -0.91 -14.76 3.31
N GLY A 455 -2.20 -14.46 3.21
CA GLY A 455 -3.12 -14.26 4.34
C GLY A 455 -3.32 -15.48 5.25
N GLU A 456 -2.97 -16.69 4.80
CA GLU A 456 -3.00 -17.88 5.65
C GLU A 456 -2.06 -17.75 6.86
N ARG A 457 -0.89 -17.12 6.64
CA ARG A 457 0.17 -16.91 7.65
C ARG A 457 0.10 -15.52 8.29
N TRP A 458 -0.38 -14.53 7.53
CA TRP A 458 -0.33 -13.12 7.90
C TRP A 458 -1.73 -12.49 8.03
N PRO A 459 -2.23 -12.23 9.25
CA PRO A 459 -3.59 -11.73 9.47
C PRO A 459 -3.93 -10.43 8.74
N HIS A 460 -2.97 -9.50 8.61
CA HIS A 460 -3.19 -8.27 7.86
C HIS A 460 -3.38 -8.48 6.35
N MET A 461 -2.74 -9.50 5.76
CA MET A 461 -2.95 -9.86 4.36
C MET A 461 -4.30 -10.52 4.15
N ALA A 462 -4.77 -11.35 5.10
CA ALA A 462 -6.14 -11.89 5.05
C ALA A 462 -7.19 -10.77 5.06
N ARG A 463 -6.99 -9.72 5.88
CA ARG A 463 -7.86 -8.53 5.86
C ARG A 463 -7.77 -7.75 4.54
N LEU A 464 -6.56 -7.62 3.97
CA LEU A 464 -6.35 -6.96 2.68
C LEU A 464 -7.08 -7.69 1.55
N ALA A 465 -7.03 -9.03 1.52
CA ALA A 465 -7.80 -9.84 0.58
C ALA A 465 -9.31 -9.61 0.73
N HIS A 466 -9.82 -9.58 1.96
CA HIS A 466 -11.24 -9.31 2.20
C HIS A 466 -11.65 -7.90 1.74
N ARG A 467 -10.75 -6.91 1.83
CA ARG A 467 -11.00 -5.55 1.30
C ARG A 467 -11.06 -5.53 -0.22
N LEU A 468 -10.18 -6.27 -0.90
CA LEU A 468 -10.22 -6.41 -2.36
C LEU A 468 -11.56 -7.01 -2.82
N GLN A 469 -12.04 -8.07 -2.17
CA GLN A 469 -13.37 -8.65 -2.45
C GLN A 469 -14.49 -7.63 -2.19
N ARG A 470 -14.48 -6.96 -1.04
CA ARG A 470 -15.48 -5.92 -0.73
C ARG A 470 -15.46 -4.74 -1.72
N LEU A 471 -14.30 -4.45 -2.31
CA LEU A 471 -14.17 -3.44 -3.36
C LEU A 471 -14.82 -3.96 -4.65
N GLU A 472 -14.49 -5.18 -5.09
CA GLU A 472 -15.10 -5.82 -6.26
C GLU A 472 -16.64 -5.89 -6.14
N ASP A 473 -17.16 -6.35 -5.00
CA ASP A 473 -18.60 -6.44 -4.74
C ASP A 473 -19.26 -5.06 -4.84
N ALA A 474 -18.65 -4.04 -4.24
CA ALA A 474 -19.17 -2.68 -4.27
C ALA A 474 -19.17 -2.11 -5.69
N VAL A 475 -18.09 -2.31 -6.46
CA VAL A 475 -18.02 -1.80 -7.82
C VAL A 475 -19.00 -2.55 -8.73
N SER A 476 -19.11 -3.88 -8.59
CA SER A 476 -20.00 -4.73 -9.39
C SER A 476 -21.47 -4.47 -9.12
N ALA A 477 -21.86 -4.28 -7.85
CA ALA A 477 -23.25 -3.98 -7.49
C ALA A 477 -23.75 -2.66 -8.09
N THR A 478 -22.83 -1.73 -8.32
CA THR A 478 -23.19 -0.39 -8.77
C THR A 478 -23.11 -0.28 -10.31
N TYR A 479 -22.39 -1.14 -11.01
CA TYR A 479 -22.33 -1.18 -12.49
C TYR A 479 -23.50 -2.00 -13.08
N GLN A 480 -24.59 -1.32 -13.48
CA GLN A 480 -25.64 -1.91 -14.32
C GLN A 480 -25.58 -1.30 -15.73
N PRO A 481 -25.35 -2.10 -16.80
CA PRO A 481 -25.39 -1.62 -18.17
C PRO A 481 -26.86 -1.41 -18.59
N ASP A 482 -27.46 -0.29 -18.20
CA ASP A 482 -28.82 0.07 -18.63
C ASP A 482 -28.74 0.96 -19.90
N PRO A 483 -29.17 0.46 -21.09
CA PRO A 483 -29.08 1.20 -22.35
C PRO A 483 -29.99 2.44 -22.44
N GLY A 484 -30.81 2.73 -21.41
CA GLY A 484 -31.69 3.91 -21.35
C GLY A 484 -31.38 4.92 -20.25
N ALA A 485 -30.43 4.67 -19.36
CA ALA A 485 -30.17 5.51 -18.19
C ALA A 485 -29.20 6.66 -18.53
N GLN A 486 -29.73 7.81 -18.97
CA GLN A 486 -28.97 9.05 -18.89
C GLN A 486 -28.72 9.38 -17.41
N ASN A 487 -27.45 9.27 -16.99
CA ASN A 487 -26.92 9.69 -15.68
C ASN A 487 -27.48 8.96 -14.45
N GLN A 488 -27.23 7.65 -14.32
CA GLN A 488 -27.12 7.05 -12.98
C GLN A 488 -25.67 7.15 -12.50
N SER A 489 -25.45 8.10 -11.61
CA SER A 489 -24.16 8.33 -11.00
C SER A 489 -23.92 7.39 -9.83
N LEU A 490 -23.10 6.36 -10.08
CA LEU A 490 -22.54 5.56 -9.02
C LEU A 490 -21.73 6.44 -8.06
N LEU A 491 -22.06 6.37 -6.78
CA LEU A 491 -21.25 6.86 -5.67
C LEU A 491 -20.36 5.70 -5.19
N ILE A 492 -19.06 5.71 -5.49
CA ILE A 492 -18.11 4.79 -4.82
C ILE A 492 -17.36 5.55 -3.76
N ASP A 493 -17.42 4.97 -2.58
CA ASP A 493 -16.70 5.36 -1.40
C ASP A 493 -15.18 5.14 -1.60
N LEU A 494 -14.44 6.23 -1.83
CA LEU A 494 -12.99 6.19 -2.08
C LEU A 494 -12.19 5.67 -0.88
N SER A 495 -12.78 5.68 0.33
CA SER A 495 -12.14 5.12 1.53
C SER A 495 -11.74 3.65 1.33
N ARG A 496 -12.48 2.90 0.51
CA ARG A 496 -12.20 1.49 0.19
C ARG A 496 -10.90 1.30 -0.60
N PHE A 497 -10.58 2.25 -1.47
CA PHE A 497 -9.30 2.25 -2.19
C PHE A 497 -8.15 2.60 -1.26
N TRP A 498 -8.33 3.61 -0.41
CA TRP A 498 -7.29 4.02 0.55
C TRP A 498 -6.99 2.93 1.56
N GLU A 499 -8.01 2.18 2.00
CA GLU A 499 -7.88 0.96 2.81
C GLU A 499 -7.05 -0.16 2.15
N ILE A 500 -6.72 -0.06 0.86
CA ILE A 500 -5.90 -1.02 0.12
C ILE A 500 -4.55 -0.40 -0.27
N LEU A 501 -4.56 0.80 -0.85
CA LEU A 501 -3.38 1.51 -1.37
C LEU A 501 -2.48 2.06 -0.27
N GLU A 502 -2.96 2.24 0.95
CA GLU A 502 -2.13 2.65 2.08
C GLU A 502 -1.65 1.44 2.88
N TYR A 503 -0.45 0.93 2.54
CA TYR A 503 0.11 -0.26 3.19
C TYR A 503 0.08 -0.19 4.74
N SER A 504 0.39 0.99 5.30
CA SER A 504 0.53 1.22 6.75
C SER A 504 -0.78 1.58 7.47
N SER A 505 -1.81 2.02 6.75
CA SER A 505 -3.11 2.42 7.32
C SER A 505 -4.08 1.24 7.46
N ASN A 506 -3.64 0.04 7.07
CA ASN A 506 -4.45 -1.17 7.01
C ASN A 506 -5.07 -1.63 8.35
N SER A 507 -4.87 -0.90 9.44
CA SER A 507 -5.49 -1.16 10.74
C SER A 507 -5.75 0.07 11.61
N ASP A 508 -5.81 1.29 11.06
CA ASP A 508 -5.64 2.48 11.90
C ASP A 508 -6.72 2.67 12.98
N THR A 509 -8.00 2.44 12.66
CA THR A 509 -9.09 2.64 13.62
C THR A 509 -9.12 1.59 14.73
N ASP A 510 -9.03 0.31 14.38
CA ASP A 510 -9.00 -0.81 15.33
C ASP A 510 -7.71 -0.85 16.14
N SER A 511 -6.57 -0.53 15.51
CA SER A 511 -5.27 -0.48 16.20
C SER A 511 -5.25 0.65 17.23
N ALA A 512 -5.77 1.82 16.91
CA ALA A 512 -5.86 2.94 17.85
C ALA A 512 -6.78 2.58 19.04
N ARG A 513 -7.93 1.96 18.76
CA ARG A 513 -8.89 1.54 19.80
C ARG A 513 -8.32 0.51 20.79
N ARG A 514 -7.47 -0.41 20.31
CA ARG A 514 -6.81 -1.42 21.17
C ARG A 514 -5.67 -0.82 22.00
N LEU A 515 -5.06 0.26 21.54
CA LEU A 515 -3.89 0.87 22.17
C LEU A 515 -4.26 1.96 23.18
N PHE A 516 -5.20 2.84 22.82
CA PHE A 516 -5.54 4.02 23.62
C PHE A 516 -6.80 3.79 24.46
N GLY A 517 -6.73 4.15 25.74
CA GLY A 517 -7.88 4.15 26.65
C GLY A 517 -8.88 5.27 26.31
N LYS A 518 -10.07 5.21 26.93
CA LYS A 518 -11.18 6.15 26.69
C LYS A 518 -10.85 7.63 26.92
N SER A 519 -9.81 7.93 27.70
CA SER A 519 -9.37 9.32 27.96
C SER A 519 -8.62 9.96 26.79
N LEU A 520 -8.02 9.16 25.90
CA LEU A 520 -7.26 9.63 24.74
C LEU A 520 -7.91 9.22 23.41
N TYR A 521 -8.62 8.10 23.39
CA TYR A 521 -9.32 7.64 22.20
C TYR A 521 -10.62 8.42 22.00
N ALA A 522 -10.61 9.38 21.07
CA ALA A 522 -11.78 10.20 20.73
C ALA A 522 -12.77 9.51 19.77
N GLY A 523 -12.62 8.21 19.51
CA GLY A 523 -13.29 7.55 18.39
C GLY A 523 -12.57 7.85 17.07
N SER A 524 -12.79 7.02 16.05
CA SER A 524 -12.45 7.42 14.69
C SER A 524 -13.34 8.60 14.34
N SER A 525 -12.75 9.75 13.97
CA SER A 525 -13.47 10.66 13.07
C SER A 525 -13.73 9.82 11.83
N SER A 526 -14.97 9.36 11.66
CA SER A 526 -15.39 8.81 10.38
C SER A 526 -15.13 9.94 9.41
N ALA A 527 -13.98 9.89 8.70
CA ALA A 527 -13.84 10.67 7.49
C ALA A 527 -15.08 10.28 6.68
N GLY A 528 -16.04 11.21 6.58
CA GLY A 528 -17.26 10.96 5.81
C GLY A 528 -16.84 10.44 4.46
N ALA A 529 -17.62 9.53 3.87
CA ALA A 529 -17.33 8.93 2.57
C ALA A 529 -16.70 10.00 1.66
N GLU A 530 -15.42 9.83 1.33
CA GLU A 530 -14.70 10.84 0.56
C GLU A 530 -15.19 10.70 -0.88
N VAL A 531 -16.20 11.47 -1.23
CA VAL A 531 -16.80 11.49 -2.56
C VAL A 531 -16.25 12.75 -3.24
N SER A 532 -15.24 12.59 -4.10
CA SER A 532 -14.56 13.71 -4.77
C SER A 532 -14.85 13.73 -6.27
N GLN A 533 -15.63 14.68 -6.81
CA GLN A 533 -15.99 14.75 -8.24
C GLN A 533 -14.77 14.88 -9.19
N THR A 534 -14.24 13.75 -9.67
CA THR A 534 -13.25 13.64 -10.74
C THR A 534 -13.67 12.60 -11.78
N SER A 535 -13.87 13.04 -13.01
CA SER A 535 -13.84 12.17 -14.21
C SER A 535 -12.48 11.46 -14.41
N PRO A 536 -12.45 10.35 -15.18
CA PRO A 536 -11.22 9.61 -15.51
C PRO A 536 -10.25 10.47 -16.35
N LEU A 537 -9.03 9.95 -16.51
CA LEU A 537 -8.06 10.55 -17.42
C LEU A 537 -8.47 10.30 -18.88
N PRO A 538 -8.22 11.26 -19.78
CA PRO A 538 -8.40 11.04 -21.21
C PRO A 538 -7.48 9.92 -21.70
N ALA A 539 -7.94 9.21 -22.72
CA ALA A 539 -7.16 8.17 -23.38
C ALA A 539 -5.96 8.76 -24.12
N PRO A 540 -4.78 8.12 -24.05
CA PRO A 540 -3.68 8.50 -24.91
C PRO A 540 -4.00 8.17 -26.37
N PHE A 541 -3.74 9.11 -27.27
CA PHE A 541 -3.75 8.88 -28.70
C PHE A 541 -2.60 7.95 -29.09
N ARG A 542 -2.90 6.87 -29.81
CA ARG A 542 -1.91 5.96 -30.40
C ARG A 542 -2.14 5.86 -31.91
N LEU A 543 -1.06 5.88 -32.68
CA LEU A 543 -1.13 5.53 -34.10
C LEU A 543 -1.43 4.03 -34.20
N SER A 544 -2.62 3.67 -34.65
CA SER A 544 -2.93 2.27 -34.98
C SER A 544 -1.99 1.83 -36.10
N VAL A 545 -1.21 0.76 -35.90
CA VAL A 545 -0.64 0.02 -37.01
C VAL A 545 -1.83 -0.68 -37.67
N GLN A 546 -2.36 -0.07 -38.74
CA GLN A 546 -3.17 -0.81 -39.69
C GLN A 546 -2.28 -1.94 -40.20
N GLU A 547 -2.60 -3.19 -39.88
CA GLU A 547 -2.21 -4.28 -40.75
C GLU A 547 -2.73 -3.91 -42.14
N GLU A 548 -1.81 -3.76 -43.10
CA GLU A 548 -2.13 -3.48 -44.50
C GLU A 548 -2.93 -4.65 -45.07
N ASP A 549 -4.25 -4.66 -44.85
CA ASP A 549 -5.16 -5.45 -45.65
C ASP A 549 -5.14 -4.87 -47.07
N ILE A 550 -4.62 -5.68 -47.99
CA ILE A 550 -4.49 -5.42 -49.41
C ILE A 550 -5.85 -4.95 -49.97
N PRO A 551 -5.97 -3.75 -50.57
CA PRO A 551 -7.25 -3.24 -51.01
C PRO A 551 -7.69 -3.92 -52.32
N ASN A 552 -8.73 -4.74 -52.25
CA ASN A 552 -9.49 -5.18 -53.41
C ASN A 552 -10.31 -3.99 -53.96
N PRO A 553 -10.14 -3.55 -55.22
CA PRO A 553 -10.87 -2.41 -55.74
C PRO A 553 -12.26 -2.83 -56.23
N ARG A 554 -13.32 -2.20 -55.70
CA ARG A 554 -14.62 -2.12 -56.37
C ARG A 554 -15.02 -0.65 -56.54
N PRO A 555 -15.58 -0.25 -57.69
CA PRO A 555 -15.67 1.15 -58.09
C PRO A 555 -16.85 1.86 -57.42
N GLN A 556 -16.60 3.06 -56.89
CA GLN A 556 -17.63 4.01 -56.46
C GLN A 556 -18.20 4.73 -57.68
N TYR A 557 -19.53 4.69 -57.81
CA TYR A 557 -20.29 5.50 -58.75
C TYR A 557 -20.26 6.98 -58.33
N LEU A 558 -19.86 7.84 -59.28
CA LEU A 558 -19.97 9.29 -59.19
C LEU A 558 -21.45 9.71 -59.28
N GLY A 559 -21.94 10.44 -58.27
CA GLY A 559 -23.21 11.16 -58.29
C GLY A 559 -22.97 12.63 -57.90
N SER A 560 -23.19 13.51 -58.86
CA SER A 560 -22.86 14.94 -58.88
C SER A 560 -23.84 15.86 -58.13
N ASN A 561 -23.27 16.91 -57.53
CA ASN A 561 -23.75 18.29 -57.30
C ASN A 561 -25.18 18.58 -56.78
N ALA A 562 -25.26 19.28 -55.64
CA ALA A 562 -26.18 20.41 -55.46
C ALA A 562 -25.77 21.37 -54.31
N ALA A 563 -25.51 22.62 -54.70
CA ALA A 563 -25.73 23.91 -54.03
C ALA A 563 -25.51 24.11 -52.52
N PHE A 564 -24.60 25.03 -52.20
CA PHE A 564 -24.56 25.76 -50.94
C PHE A 564 -25.75 26.73 -50.84
N THR A 565 -26.54 26.63 -49.78
CA THR A 565 -27.44 27.68 -49.31
C THR A 565 -27.01 28.14 -47.93
N SER A 566 -26.64 29.42 -47.83
CA SER A 566 -26.42 30.16 -46.60
C SER A 566 -27.74 30.34 -45.84
N GLN A 567 -27.79 29.93 -44.58
CA GLN A 567 -28.84 30.36 -43.65
C GLN A 567 -28.23 30.86 -42.33
N ASP A 568 -28.65 32.06 -41.99
CA ASP A 568 -28.28 32.89 -40.85
C ASP A 568 -28.65 32.24 -39.50
N TYR A 569 -27.73 32.31 -38.54
CA TYR A 569 -28.02 32.08 -37.12
C TYR A 569 -28.37 33.41 -36.43
N PRO A 570 -29.48 33.51 -35.67
CA PRO A 570 -29.75 34.70 -34.87
C PRO A 570 -28.89 34.69 -33.60
N ALA A 571 -28.28 35.84 -33.31
CA ALA A 571 -27.55 36.12 -32.09
C ALA A 571 -28.51 36.16 -30.88
N ASN A 572 -28.15 35.44 -29.81
CA ASN A 572 -28.78 35.59 -28.49
C ASN A 572 -27.84 36.31 -27.52
N PRO A 573 -28.37 37.11 -26.58
CA PRO A 573 -27.63 38.16 -25.91
C PRO A 573 -26.76 37.67 -24.74
N LEU A 574 -25.72 38.45 -24.48
CA LEU A 574 -24.84 38.40 -23.31
C LEU A 574 -25.63 38.36 -22.00
N LEU A 575 -25.44 37.30 -21.20
CA LEU A 575 -25.91 37.21 -19.82
C LEU A 575 -24.75 37.51 -18.85
N SER A 576 -25.02 38.45 -17.94
CA SER A 576 -24.17 38.93 -16.85
C SER A 576 -23.95 37.86 -15.76
N PRO A 577 -22.87 37.95 -14.96
CA PRO A 577 -22.52 36.92 -13.98
C PRO A 577 -23.43 37.00 -12.74
N GLN A 578 -24.40 36.10 -12.64
CA GLN A 578 -25.15 35.89 -11.41
C GLN A 578 -24.44 34.85 -10.54
N GLN A 579 -24.22 35.24 -9.28
CA GLN A 579 -23.74 34.39 -8.19
C GLN A 579 -24.68 33.18 -8.04
N LEU A 580 -24.21 32.00 -8.46
CA LEU A 580 -24.90 30.74 -8.21
C LEU A 580 -24.56 30.28 -6.78
N THR A 581 -25.61 30.26 -5.95
CA THR A 581 -25.61 29.56 -4.66
C THR A 581 -25.70 28.07 -4.96
N LEU A 582 -24.61 27.34 -4.69
CA LEU A 582 -24.54 25.88 -4.89
C LEU A 582 -25.56 25.17 -3.97
N SER A 583 -26.59 24.60 -4.56
CA SER A 583 -27.46 23.60 -3.92
C SER A 583 -26.86 22.20 -4.06
N ASN A 584 -27.12 21.35 -3.07
CA ASN A 584 -26.58 20.00 -2.83
C ASN A 584 -26.66 18.94 -3.97
N ASP A 585 -27.10 19.29 -5.18
CA ASP A 585 -27.33 18.34 -6.28
C ASP A 585 -26.15 18.18 -7.26
N GLU A 586 -25.06 18.94 -7.11
CA GLU A 586 -23.86 18.76 -7.97
C GLU A 586 -22.93 17.63 -7.51
N PHE A 587 -23.13 16.99 -6.35
CA PHE A 587 -22.17 16.04 -5.72
C PHE A 587 -22.13 14.61 -6.28
N SER A 588 -22.73 14.35 -7.44
CA SER A 588 -23.19 13.01 -7.80
C SER A 588 -22.66 12.53 -9.15
N ILE A 589 -21.36 12.44 -9.45
CA ILE A 589 -20.89 11.97 -10.78
C ILE A 589 -19.49 11.32 -10.77
N LEU A 590 -19.30 10.19 -10.08
CA LEU A 590 -17.93 9.72 -9.85
C LEU A 590 -17.54 8.36 -10.32
N ALA A 591 -18.15 7.35 -9.75
CA ALA A 591 -17.64 6.01 -9.93
C ALA A 591 -18.04 5.42 -11.27
N ALA A 592 -19.18 5.85 -11.78
CA ALA A 592 -19.63 5.51 -13.11
C ALA A 592 -18.53 5.91 -14.09
N ASN A 593 -18.07 7.16 -14.07
CA ASN A 593 -17.05 7.64 -15.00
C ASN A 593 -15.66 7.02 -14.75
N PHE A 594 -15.24 6.84 -13.49
CA PHE A 594 -13.93 6.27 -13.18
C PHE A 594 -13.74 4.83 -13.67
N PHE A 595 -14.81 4.03 -13.58
CA PHE A 595 -14.81 2.64 -14.03
C PHE A 595 -15.30 2.50 -15.48
N SER A 596 -16.40 3.13 -15.90
CA SER A 596 -16.99 2.92 -17.25
C SER A 596 -16.10 3.27 -18.45
N GLN A 597 -15.06 4.09 -18.28
CA GLN A 597 -14.16 4.51 -19.37
C GLN A 597 -12.72 3.96 -19.26
N GLY A 598 -12.49 2.89 -18.48
CA GLY A 598 -11.24 2.13 -18.57
C GLY A 598 -10.93 1.64 -20.00
N GLN A 599 -11.97 1.66 -20.85
CA GLN A 599 -12.05 1.34 -22.28
C GLN A 599 -10.89 1.80 -23.17
N GLU A 600 -10.28 2.96 -22.93
CA GLU A 600 -9.40 3.57 -23.93
C GLU A 600 -7.97 3.81 -23.46
N PHE A 601 -7.68 3.60 -22.16
CA PHE A 601 -6.34 3.84 -21.62
C PHE A 601 -5.29 2.83 -22.13
N LEU A 602 -5.72 1.64 -22.59
CA LEU A 602 -4.84 0.52 -22.96
C LEU A 602 -5.06 -0.04 -24.37
N ARG A 603 -5.88 0.59 -25.23
CA ARG A 603 -6.49 0.00 -26.44
C ARG A 603 -5.52 -0.58 -27.51
N SER A 604 -4.21 -0.59 -27.29
CA SER A 604 -3.23 -1.27 -28.17
C SER A 604 -2.00 -1.83 -27.44
N GLY A 605 -2.00 -1.89 -26.09
CA GLY A 605 -0.84 -2.32 -25.30
C GLY A 605 -0.67 -3.84 -25.13
N ASP A 606 -1.66 -4.65 -25.50
CA ASP A 606 -1.69 -6.07 -25.17
C ASP A 606 -0.89 -6.99 -26.12
N ASN A 607 -0.26 -6.45 -27.17
CA ASN A 607 0.61 -7.22 -28.09
C ASN A 607 2.07 -7.37 -27.62
N TRP A 608 2.39 -7.06 -26.36
CA TRP A 608 3.78 -6.99 -25.86
C TRP A 608 4.31 -8.29 -25.22
N GLU A 609 3.93 -9.47 -25.71
CA GLU A 609 4.48 -10.75 -25.23
C GLU A 609 5.97 -11.00 -25.59
N SER A 610 6.67 -10.04 -26.21
CA SER A 610 8.03 -10.27 -26.74
C SER A 610 9.12 -9.24 -26.36
N VAL A 611 8.89 -8.23 -25.52
CA VAL A 611 9.93 -7.22 -25.28
C VAL A 611 10.31 -7.08 -23.80
N GLY A 612 11.29 -7.89 -23.41
CA GLY A 612 12.05 -7.73 -22.17
C GLY A 612 13.53 -7.95 -22.45
N ASN A 613 14.12 -7.13 -23.32
CA ASN A 613 15.52 -7.24 -23.73
C ASN A 613 16.26 -5.90 -23.70
N PHE A 614 16.08 -5.11 -22.64
CA PHE A 614 16.96 -3.98 -22.31
C PHE A 614 17.27 -3.96 -20.81
#